data_AF-A0AA50HBX9-F1
#
_entry.id   AF-A0AA50HBX9-F1
#
_cell.length_a   1.000
_cell.length_b   1.000
_cell.length_c   1.000
_cell.angle_alpha   90.00
_cell.angle_beta   90.00
_cell.angle_gamma   90.00
#
_symmetry.space_group_name_H-M   'P 1'
#
loop_
_entity.id
_entity.type
_entity.pdbx_description
1 polymer ?
#
loop_
_entity_poly.entity_id
_entity_poly.type
_entity_poly.pdbx_seq_one_letter_code
_entity_poly.pdbx_strand_id
1 'polypeptide(L)'
;MYVDACAIIALASDEPEAERVSAALMAAKKRITSPVAMLEAAMALARPDKFNRPIAEVEPFLMDLLDERGIELRDLPPAKRAVSLSLHAADKYGRGANRLNLGDCLHYASAKYYRVPILATHDEFRQTDLETIP
;
A
#
# COMPACT_ATOMS: atom_id res chain seq x y z
N MET A 1 -0.13 -8.77 -7.06
CA MET A 1 -0.87 -7.70 -6.38
C MET A 1 0.11 -6.66 -5.85
N TYR A 2 -0.30 -5.41 -5.82
CA TYR A 2 0.34 -4.35 -5.05
C TYR A 2 -0.29 -4.32 -3.66
N VAL A 3 0.53 -4.43 -2.62
CA VAL A 3 0.10 -4.40 -1.22
C VAL A 3 0.25 -2.96 -0.72
N ASP A 4 -0.86 -2.35 -0.39
CA ASP A 4 -0.93 -0.96 0.06
C ASP A 4 -0.43 -0.79 1.52
N ALA A 5 -0.07 0.44 1.90
CA ALA A 5 0.35 0.79 3.24
C ALA A 5 -0.69 0.39 4.29
N CYS A 6 -1.98 0.64 4.03
CA CYS A 6 -3.05 0.30 4.97
C CYS A 6 -3.16 -1.22 5.20
N ALA A 7 -2.91 -2.04 4.18
CA ALA A 7 -2.88 -3.50 4.31
C ALA A 7 -1.65 -3.99 5.10
N ILE A 8 -0.50 -3.34 4.91
CA ILE A 8 0.72 -3.60 5.69
C ILE A 8 0.50 -3.24 7.17
N ILE A 9 -0.10 -2.07 7.44
CA ILE A 9 -0.43 -1.61 8.80
C ILE A 9 -1.38 -2.59 9.47
N ALA A 10 -2.42 -3.05 8.76
CA ALA A 10 -3.38 -3.99 9.28
C ALA A 10 -2.73 -5.31 9.72
N LEU A 11 -1.85 -5.87 8.90
CA LEU A 11 -1.08 -7.07 9.26
C LEU A 11 -0.12 -6.83 10.43
N ALA A 12 0.59 -5.69 10.43
CA ALA A 12 1.60 -5.37 11.42
C ALA A 12 0.99 -5.14 12.82
N SER A 13 -0.17 -4.49 12.89
CA SER A 13 -0.83 -4.10 14.13
C SER A 13 -1.98 -5.01 14.56
N ASP A 14 -2.17 -6.15 13.88
CA ASP A 14 -3.29 -7.07 14.12
C ASP A 14 -4.65 -6.35 14.10
N GLU A 15 -4.86 -5.49 13.11
CA GLU A 15 -6.14 -4.80 12.90
C GLU A 15 -7.24 -5.81 12.48
N PRO A 16 -8.53 -5.47 12.61
CA PRO A 16 -9.63 -6.37 12.23
C PRO A 16 -9.52 -6.95 10.81
N GLU A 17 -8.90 -6.23 9.89
CA GLU A 17 -8.69 -6.63 8.50
C GLU A 17 -7.51 -7.60 8.31
N ALA A 18 -6.68 -7.84 9.32
CA ALA A 18 -5.44 -8.63 9.21
C ALA A 18 -5.68 -10.04 8.65
N GLU A 19 -6.73 -10.73 9.11
CA GLU A 19 -7.07 -12.08 8.64
C GLU A 19 -7.42 -12.09 7.15
N ARG A 20 -8.24 -11.11 6.72
CA ARG A 20 -8.63 -10.93 5.32
C ARG A 20 -7.42 -10.62 4.44
N VAL A 21 -6.56 -9.71 4.87
CA VAL A 21 -5.32 -9.36 4.15
C VAL A 21 -4.41 -10.59 4.05
N SER A 22 -4.25 -11.35 5.14
CA SER A 22 -3.44 -12.58 5.17
C SER A 22 -3.96 -13.62 4.17
N ALA A 23 -5.27 -13.86 4.12
CA ALA A 23 -5.89 -14.77 3.17
C ALA A 23 -5.65 -14.34 1.71
N ALA A 24 -5.78 -13.04 1.42
CA ALA A 24 -5.50 -12.48 0.10
C ALA A 24 -4.03 -12.70 -0.31
N LEU A 25 -3.07 -12.45 0.60
CA LEU A 25 -1.65 -12.69 0.33
C LEU A 25 -1.36 -14.15 0.02
N MET A 26 -1.95 -15.10 0.76
CA MET A 26 -1.78 -16.53 0.55
C MET A 26 -2.29 -16.99 -0.83
N ALA A 27 -3.38 -16.40 -1.32
CA ALA A 27 -3.93 -16.71 -2.63
C ALA A 27 -3.11 -16.14 -3.81
N ALA A 28 -2.29 -15.11 -3.59
CA ALA A 28 -1.55 -14.46 -4.65
C ALA A 28 -0.25 -15.17 -5.02
N LYS A 29 0.03 -15.21 -6.32
CA LYS A 29 1.29 -15.72 -6.88
C LYS A 29 2.46 -14.73 -6.77
N LYS A 30 2.17 -13.43 -6.78
CA LYS A 30 3.15 -12.35 -6.68
C LYS A 30 2.58 -11.22 -5.85
N ARG A 31 3.38 -10.74 -4.89
CA ARG A 31 3.05 -9.66 -3.98
C ARG A 31 4.17 -8.65 -4.08
N ILE A 32 3.84 -7.40 -4.33
CA ILE A 32 4.82 -6.31 -4.39
C ILE A 32 4.34 -5.16 -3.53
N THR A 33 5.25 -4.34 -3.05
CA THR A 33 4.94 -3.02 -2.47
C THR A 33 5.96 -2.00 -2.95
N SER A 34 5.86 -0.73 -2.51
CA SER A 34 6.80 0.32 -2.88
C SER A 34 7.43 1.01 -1.66
N PRO A 35 8.56 1.71 -1.83
CA PRO A 35 9.14 2.54 -0.78
C PRO A 35 8.18 3.57 -0.17
N VAL A 36 7.20 4.05 -0.94
CA VAL A 36 6.19 5.00 -0.44
C VAL A 36 5.25 4.33 0.55
N ALA A 37 4.76 3.12 0.21
CA ALA A 37 3.91 2.36 1.12
C ALA A 37 4.66 1.98 2.40
N MET A 38 5.95 1.66 2.30
CA MET A 38 6.80 1.38 3.48
C MET A 38 6.98 2.61 4.36
N LEU A 39 7.22 3.78 3.77
CA LEU A 39 7.31 5.04 4.51
C LEU A 39 6.00 5.35 5.24
N GLU A 40 4.87 5.23 4.55
CA GLU A 40 3.55 5.47 5.14
C GLU A 40 3.23 4.49 6.27
N ALA A 41 3.50 3.20 6.07
CA ALA A 41 3.35 2.18 7.09
C ALA A 41 4.22 2.49 8.32
N ALA A 42 5.50 2.83 8.11
CA ALA A 42 6.41 3.16 9.20
C ALA A 42 5.93 4.40 9.99
N MET A 43 5.50 5.45 9.30
CA MET A 43 4.98 6.67 9.92
C MET A 43 3.67 6.41 10.68
N ALA A 44 2.81 5.51 10.21
CA ALA A 44 1.58 5.15 10.88
C ALA A 44 1.83 4.27 12.11
N LEU A 45 2.68 3.25 11.98
CA LEU A 45 3.00 2.32 13.07
C LEU A 45 3.81 2.98 14.20
N ALA A 46 4.61 4.01 13.89
CA ALA A 46 5.36 4.77 14.89
C ALA A 46 4.47 5.62 15.82
N ARG A 47 3.19 5.80 15.51
CA ARG A 47 2.29 6.66 16.29
C ARG A 47 2.00 6.09 17.70
N PRO A 48 1.65 6.94 18.68
CA PRO A 48 1.37 6.51 20.05
C PRO A 48 0.24 5.48 20.20
N ASP A 49 -0.74 5.52 19.31
CA ASP A 49 -1.89 4.60 19.26
C ASP A 49 -1.58 3.26 18.57
N LYS A 50 -0.36 3.10 18.06
CA LYS A 50 0.17 1.87 17.44
C LYS A 50 1.34 1.33 18.25
N PHE A 51 2.55 1.28 17.70
CA PHE A 51 3.70 0.73 18.40
C PHE A 51 4.32 1.70 19.39
N ASN A 52 4.06 3.00 19.24
CA ASN A 52 4.65 4.06 20.07
C ASN A 52 6.19 3.97 20.14
N ARG A 53 6.82 3.85 18.97
CA ARG A 53 8.28 3.70 18.82
C ARG A 53 8.82 4.65 17.76
N PRO A 54 10.11 5.05 17.83
CA PRO A 54 10.77 5.78 16.75
C PRO A 54 10.70 5.01 15.42
N ILE A 55 10.60 5.72 14.30
CA ILE A 55 10.54 5.13 12.95
C ILE A 55 11.71 4.17 12.69
N ALA A 56 12.92 4.52 13.15
CA ALA A 56 14.12 3.68 12.99
C ALA A 56 14.02 2.32 13.69
N GLU A 57 13.17 2.19 14.72
CA GLU A 57 12.91 0.90 15.39
C GLU A 57 11.78 0.11 14.71
N VAL A 58 10.97 0.77 13.88
CA VAL A 58 9.88 0.14 13.12
C VAL A 58 10.39 -0.43 11.79
N GLU A 59 11.39 0.20 11.17
CA GLU A 59 11.93 -0.23 9.88
C GLU A 59 12.37 -1.71 9.84
N PRO A 60 13.18 -2.23 10.79
CA PRO A 60 13.60 -3.63 10.74
C PRO A 60 12.42 -4.60 10.81
N PHE A 61 11.44 -4.33 11.67
CA PHE A 61 10.22 -5.12 11.79
C PHE A 61 9.42 -5.16 10.48
N LEU A 62 9.32 -4.02 9.79
CA LEU A 62 8.63 -3.94 8.51
C LEU A 62 9.35 -4.72 7.41
N MET A 63 10.69 -4.69 7.38
CA MET A 63 11.48 -5.47 6.43
C MET A 63 11.32 -6.97 6.70
N ASP A 64 11.40 -7.41 7.95
CA ASP A 64 11.15 -8.80 8.35
C ASP A 64 9.73 -9.25 7.93
N LEU A 65 8.72 -8.40 8.14
CA LEU A 65 7.34 -8.68 7.72
C LEU A 65 7.23 -8.86 6.20
N LEU A 66 7.93 -8.06 5.38
CA LEU A 66 7.93 -8.25 3.92
C LEU A 66 8.51 -9.60 3.54
N ASP A 67 9.65 -9.98 4.15
CA ASP A 67 10.33 -11.25 3.89
C ASP A 67 9.46 -12.44 4.30
N GLU A 68 8.88 -12.41 5.50
CA GLU A 68 7.98 -13.45 6.02
C GLU A 68 6.73 -13.64 5.13
N ARG A 69 6.18 -12.55 4.60
CA ARG A 69 4.99 -12.57 3.73
C ARG A 69 5.33 -12.75 2.24
N GLY A 70 6.62 -12.79 1.90
CA GLY A 70 7.10 -12.84 0.53
C GLY A 70 6.55 -11.69 -0.32
N ILE A 71 6.56 -10.47 0.23
CA ILE A 71 6.16 -9.23 -0.45
C ILE A 71 7.44 -8.57 -0.98
N GLU A 72 7.60 -8.53 -2.29
CA GLU A 72 8.78 -7.94 -2.91
C GLU A 72 8.71 -6.40 -2.88
N LEU A 73 9.71 -5.75 -2.29
CA LEU A 73 9.87 -4.31 -2.38
C LEU A 73 10.32 -3.91 -3.79
N ARG A 74 9.49 -3.15 -4.50
CA ARG A 74 9.76 -2.71 -5.89
C ARG A 74 10.02 -1.21 -5.96
N ASP A 75 10.89 -0.81 -6.88
CA ASP A 75 11.11 0.60 -7.20
C ASP A 75 9.81 1.31 -7.56
N LEU A 76 9.77 2.62 -7.34
CA LEU A 76 8.75 3.45 -7.96
C LEU A 76 8.85 3.37 -9.49
N PRO A 77 7.75 3.61 -10.22
CA PRO A 77 7.81 3.77 -11.66
C PRO A 77 8.87 4.83 -12.04
N PRO A 78 9.53 4.72 -13.21
CA PRO A 78 10.47 5.73 -13.67
C PRO A 78 9.86 7.13 -13.59
N ALA A 79 10.64 8.14 -13.22
CA ALA A 79 10.14 9.47 -12.83
C ALA A 79 9.01 10.03 -13.72
N LYS A 80 9.18 9.99 -15.05
CA LYS A 80 8.15 10.44 -16.01
C LYS A 80 6.84 9.65 -15.92
N ARG A 81 6.91 8.33 -15.70
CA ARG A 81 5.74 7.46 -15.53
C ARG A 81 5.07 7.68 -14.19
N ALA A 82 5.85 7.81 -13.10
CA ALA A 82 5.30 8.12 -11.79
C ALA A 82 4.51 9.44 -11.83
N VAL A 83 5.11 10.52 -12.37
CA VAL A 83 4.44 11.82 -12.53
C VAL A 83 3.16 11.69 -13.36
N SER A 84 3.24 11.08 -14.55
CA SER A 84 2.08 10.96 -15.44
C SER A 84 0.92 10.19 -14.80
N LEU A 85 1.20 9.08 -14.11
CA LEU A 85 0.17 8.22 -13.53
C LEU A 85 -0.41 8.82 -12.25
N SER A 86 0.41 9.41 -11.38
CA SER A 86 -0.06 10.04 -10.16
C SER A 86 -0.89 11.30 -10.44
N LEU A 87 -0.51 12.12 -11.42
CA LEU A 87 -1.33 13.26 -11.84
C LEU A 87 -2.65 12.82 -12.47
N HIS A 88 -2.64 11.75 -13.26
CA HIS A 88 -3.88 11.17 -13.78
C HIS A 88 -4.80 10.71 -12.64
N ALA A 89 -4.25 10.04 -11.63
CA ALA A 89 -5.00 9.58 -10.47
C ALA A 89 -5.61 10.75 -9.69
N ALA A 90 -4.82 11.79 -9.43
CA ALA A 90 -5.26 12.98 -8.70
C ALA A 90 -6.37 13.74 -9.45
N ASP A 91 -6.25 13.89 -10.76
CA ASP A 91 -7.26 14.60 -11.56
C ASP A 91 -8.60 13.84 -11.60
N LYS A 92 -8.52 12.53 -11.86
CA LYS A 92 -9.70 11.68 -12.09
C LYS A 92 -10.37 11.19 -10.81
N TYR A 93 -9.58 10.93 -9.76
CA TYR A 93 -10.02 10.27 -8.54
C TYR A 93 -9.71 11.08 -7.26
N GLY A 94 -9.18 12.30 -7.37
CA GLY A 94 -8.86 13.15 -6.21
C GLY A 94 -10.03 13.95 -5.63
N ARG A 95 -11.28 13.62 -5.96
CA ARG A 95 -12.49 14.35 -5.53
C ARG A 95 -13.57 13.39 -5.01
N GLY A 96 -14.41 13.87 -4.11
CA GLY A 96 -15.50 13.08 -3.51
C GLY A 96 -15.13 12.47 -2.15
N ALA A 97 -16.02 11.62 -1.64
CA ALA A 97 -15.89 10.98 -0.33
C ALA A 97 -14.74 9.95 -0.28
N ASN A 98 -14.55 9.19 -1.37
CA ASN A 98 -13.52 8.16 -1.49
C ASN A 98 -12.38 8.65 -2.39
N ARG A 99 -11.91 9.87 -2.15
CA ARG A 99 -10.86 10.48 -2.97
C ARG A 99 -9.50 9.82 -2.70
N LEU A 100 -8.69 9.69 -3.74
CA LEU A 100 -7.28 9.36 -3.57
C LEU A 100 -6.53 10.56 -2.98
N ASN A 101 -5.82 10.34 -1.88
CA ASN A 101 -4.88 11.31 -1.32
C ASN A 101 -3.53 11.27 -2.08
N LEU A 102 -2.55 12.05 -1.63
CA LEU A 102 -1.22 12.10 -2.26
C LEU A 102 -0.52 10.73 -2.32
N GLY A 103 -0.55 10.00 -1.20
CA GLY A 103 -0.02 8.64 -1.06
C GLY A 103 -0.75 7.66 -1.96
N ASP A 104 -2.09 7.67 -1.90
CA ASP A 104 -2.91 6.78 -2.73
C ASP A 104 -2.68 7.02 -4.23
N CYS A 105 -2.37 8.25 -4.65
CA CYS A 105 -1.99 8.53 -6.05
C CYS A 105 -0.66 7.90 -6.45
N LEU A 106 0.29 7.74 -5.52
CA LEU A 106 1.58 7.06 -5.75
C LEU A 106 1.40 5.53 -5.70
N HIS A 107 0.54 5.03 -4.83
CA HIS A 107 0.14 3.62 -4.77
C HIS A 107 -0.58 3.20 -6.04
N TYR A 108 -1.56 4.02 -6.48
CA TYR A 108 -2.24 3.86 -7.75
C TYR A 108 -1.24 3.80 -8.92
N ALA A 109 -0.31 4.76 -8.98
CA ALA A 109 0.68 4.81 -10.05
C ALA A 109 1.56 3.55 -10.09
N SER A 110 1.96 3.04 -8.92
CA SER A 110 2.75 1.82 -8.81
C SER A 110 1.95 0.59 -9.26
N ALA A 111 0.73 0.41 -8.74
CA ALA A 111 -0.13 -0.71 -9.13
C ALA A 111 -0.45 -0.70 -10.64
N LYS A 112 -0.76 0.49 -11.19
CA LYS A 112 -1.04 0.68 -12.61
C LYS A 112 0.18 0.39 -13.49
N TYR A 113 1.36 0.87 -13.09
CA TYR A 113 2.60 0.66 -13.83
C TYR A 113 3.02 -0.81 -13.87
N TYR A 114 2.96 -1.49 -12.72
CA TYR A 114 3.29 -2.91 -12.62
C TYR A 114 2.19 -3.84 -13.11
N ARG A 115 1.02 -3.30 -13.49
CA ARG A 115 -0.14 -4.03 -14.01
C ARG A 115 -0.59 -5.14 -13.07
N VAL A 116 -0.72 -4.78 -11.80
CA VAL A 116 -1.17 -5.70 -10.76
C VAL A 116 -2.41 -5.15 -10.07
N PRO A 117 -3.30 -6.02 -9.58
CA PRO A 117 -4.41 -5.59 -8.72
C PRO A 117 -3.87 -5.03 -7.40
N ILE A 118 -4.64 -4.15 -6.74
CA ILE A 118 -4.28 -3.53 -5.47
C ILE A 118 -5.02 -4.18 -4.30
N LEU A 119 -4.31 -4.47 -3.21
CA LEU A 119 -4.87 -4.93 -1.94
C LEU A 119 -4.79 -3.77 -0.94
N ALA A 120 -5.95 -3.23 -0.57
CA ALA A 120 -6.13 -2.18 0.43
C ALA A 120 -7.19 -2.60 1.46
N THR A 121 -7.27 -1.91 2.59
CA THR A 121 -8.28 -2.14 3.63
C THR A 121 -9.47 -1.22 3.54
N HIS A 122 -9.32 -0.11 2.84
CA HIS A 122 -10.34 0.91 2.65
C HIS A 122 -10.80 0.97 1.18
N ASP A 123 -11.84 1.76 0.93
CA ASP A 123 -12.59 1.78 -0.33
C ASP A 123 -12.08 2.81 -1.36
N GLU A 124 -10.98 3.52 -1.10
CA GLU A 124 -10.47 4.59 -1.96
C GLU A 124 -10.18 4.13 -3.39
N PHE A 125 -9.74 2.88 -3.58
CA PHE A 125 -9.45 2.34 -4.91
C PHE A 125 -10.67 1.77 -5.63
N ARG A 126 -11.81 1.54 -4.95
CA ARG A 126 -13.00 0.90 -5.56
C ARG A 126 -13.63 1.72 -6.69
N GLN A 127 -13.45 3.03 -6.67
CA GLN A 127 -13.96 3.94 -7.70
C GLN A 127 -12.94 4.22 -8.81
N THR A 128 -11.78 3.56 -8.75
CA THR A 128 -10.72 3.71 -9.75
C THR A 128 -10.87 2.69 -10.88
N ASP A 129 -9.98 2.75 -11.85
CA ASP A 129 -9.88 1.76 -12.93
C ASP A 129 -8.81 0.68 -12.63
N LEU A 130 -8.45 0.50 -11.36
CA LEU A 130 -7.65 -0.64 -10.89
C LEU A 130 -8.57 -1.80 -10.49
N GLU A 131 -8.05 -3.01 -10.66
CA GLU A 131 -8.65 -4.19 -10.03
C GLU A 131 -8.29 -4.18 -8.54
N THR A 132 -9.31 -4.20 -7.68
CA THR A 132 -9.14 -4.26 -6.22
C THR A 132 -9.32 -5.68 -5.71
N ILE A 133 -8.45 -6.11 -4.81
CA ILE A 133 -8.59 -7.39 -4.11
C ILE A 133 -9.47 -7.18 -2.88
N PRO A 134 -10.57 -7.94 -2.74
CA PRO A 134 -11.50 -7.81 -1.63
C PRO A 134 -10.92 -8.30 -0.31
#